data_AF-A0A346AEG5-F1
#
_entry.id   AF-A0A346AEG5-F1
#
_cell.length_a   1.000
_cell.length_b   1.000
_cell.length_c   1.000
_cell.angle_alpha   90.00
_cell.angle_beta   90.00
_cell.angle_gamma   90.00
#
_symmetry.space_group_name_H-M   'P 1'
#
loop_
_entity.id
_entity.type
_entity.pdbx_description
1 polymer ?
#
loop_
_entity_poly.entity_id
_entity_poly.type
_entity_poly.pdbx_seq_one_letter_code
_entity_poly.pdbx_strand_id
1 'polypeptide(L)'
;MRQLLRVDGLPALRGLPSTTRMAAGTDTLGFFSYPLLFYTSFPGVSLSQLRSLSTAGSYLFDHVLCLDDLLDRQSEDHDGTVLQGDELYREALTRLAALFPPDSPFWTHVDRYHAHFTQAVLRESMRHRHILRPYPTPELELIYSGKAAVAKMCLAALAVLGDDTGSLTALEASHDAFYVGFQLADDLDDWRIDYERAHYTYPLSVALLRAGWRERVESRNRPTAVEVGELLDTSGVAEETRALAMTYLDRAGQTVATMPKGSWFAAIQDTRDRVRRGRFGTTGASGETTVDINATGDQDDGAALSLATEDAVTVAPVAPGWRAWLDPEREPRVVVDDVLARQHRVLRAARDVRTVGAALCHVGLAVHASLAAVPEAPLDLHLGVSAGELDWFRRHDTALDAMLAEVIDDYPELWHQGERPTTGWIPPAVGRYLGYRLIADCRDVLPRGQSDGVTAALAHYRRRSVA
;
A
#
# COMPACT_ATOMS: atom_id res chain seq x y z
N MET A 1 -4.92 16.58 -15.50
CA MET A 1 -3.49 16.21 -15.70
C MET A 1 -2.79 17.37 -16.39
N ARG A 2 -1.91 18.10 -15.68
CA ARG A 2 -1.00 19.06 -16.34
C ARG A 2 0.08 18.27 -17.07
N GLN A 3 0.41 18.65 -18.31
CA GLN A 3 1.56 18.11 -19.03
C GLN A 3 2.81 18.32 -18.16
N LEU A 4 3.44 17.22 -17.74
CA LEU A 4 4.76 17.25 -17.11
C LEU A 4 5.74 17.88 -18.10
N LEU A 5 6.53 18.85 -17.62
CA LEU A 5 7.61 19.49 -18.36
C LEU A 5 8.52 18.42 -18.97
N ARG A 6 8.51 18.29 -20.31
CA ARG A 6 9.52 17.55 -21.05
C ARG A 6 10.65 18.52 -21.36
N VAL A 7 11.78 18.35 -20.70
CA VAL A 7 13.03 19.03 -21.09
C VAL A 7 13.80 18.07 -21.98
N ASP A 8 14.04 18.47 -23.23
CA ASP A 8 14.69 17.64 -24.25
C ASP A 8 16.05 17.13 -23.76
N GLY A 9 16.19 15.81 -23.69
CA GLY A 9 17.47 15.14 -23.39
C GLY A 9 17.79 14.91 -21.91
N LEU A 10 16.99 15.41 -20.97
CA LEU A 10 17.09 14.98 -19.56
C LEU A 10 16.21 13.74 -19.36
N PRO A 11 16.68 12.72 -18.60
CA PRO A 11 15.88 11.53 -18.36
C PRO A 11 14.53 11.97 -17.79
N ALA A 12 13.45 11.62 -18.49
CA ALA A 12 12.11 11.83 -17.97
C ALA A 12 12.07 11.33 -16.53
N LEU A 13 11.59 12.17 -15.60
CA LEU A 13 11.35 11.83 -14.20
C LEU A 13 10.91 10.36 -14.11
N ARG A 14 11.64 9.52 -13.36
CA ARG A 14 11.56 8.04 -13.35
C ARG A 14 10.22 7.46 -12.81
N GLY A 15 9.10 8.14 -13.02
CA GLY A 15 7.85 7.89 -12.32
C GLY A 15 7.86 8.49 -10.92
N LEU A 16 6.76 8.33 -10.18
CA LEU A 16 6.73 8.65 -8.75
C LEU A 16 7.58 7.63 -7.98
N PRO A 17 8.29 8.02 -6.91
CA PRO A 17 9.08 7.09 -6.09
C PRO A 17 8.26 5.87 -5.63
N SER A 18 7.01 6.08 -5.20
CA SER A 18 6.06 5.02 -4.88
C SER A 18 5.82 4.07 -6.06
N THR A 19 5.61 4.59 -7.28
CA THR A 19 5.41 3.75 -8.47
C THR A 19 6.64 2.93 -8.83
N THR A 20 7.84 3.48 -8.67
CA THR A 20 9.09 2.72 -8.86
C THR A 20 9.22 1.61 -7.82
N ARG A 21 8.90 1.91 -6.55
CA ARG A 21 8.88 0.93 -5.46
C ARG A 21 7.84 -0.18 -5.71
N MET A 22 6.63 0.17 -6.16
CA MET A 22 5.60 -0.81 -6.55
C MET A 22 6.06 -1.72 -7.70
N ALA A 23 6.68 -1.15 -8.73
CA ALA A 23 7.23 -1.92 -9.85
C ALA A 23 8.36 -2.87 -9.40
N ALA A 24 9.07 -2.53 -8.33
CA ALA A 24 10.06 -3.38 -7.68
C ALA A 24 9.46 -4.38 -6.67
N GLY A 25 8.13 -4.51 -6.60
CA GLY A 25 7.43 -5.41 -5.67
C GLY A 25 7.38 -4.90 -4.22
N THR A 26 7.76 -3.65 -3.97
CA THR A 26 7.65 -3.03 -2.65
C THR A 26 6.23 -2.49 -2.45
N ASP A 27 5.56 -2.92 -1.38
CA ASP A 27 4.20 -2.48 -1.09
C ASP A 27 4.18 -1.03 -0.56
N THR A 28 3.77 -0.09 -1.42
CA THR A 28 3.49 1.30 -1.04
C THR A 28 2.00 1.61 -0.96
N LEU A 29 1.11 0.61 -1.06
CA LEU A 29 -0.34 0.78 -0.95
C LEU A 29 -0.78 1.19 0.46
N GLY A 30 0.06 0.88 1.47
CA GLY A 30 -0.12 1.32 2.85
C GLY A 30 -0.24 2.85 3.00
N PHE A 31 0.32 3.64 2.08
CA PHE A 31 0.34 5.10 2.18
C PHE A 31 -0.92 5.77 1.64
N PHE A 32 -1.49 5.27 0.53
CA PHE A 32 -2.79 5.72 0.04
C PHE A 32 -3.92 5.43 1.04
N SER A 33 -3.74 4.39 1.85
CA SER A 33 -4.68 3.97 2.88
C SER A 33 -4.33 4.48 4.27
N TYR A 34 -3.28 5.28 4.44
CA TYR A 34 -2.81 5.69 5.78
C TYR A 34 -3.87 6.43 6.60
N PRO A 35 -4.64 7.41 6.06
CA PRO A 35 -5.76 8.00 6.80
C PRO A 35 -6.86 7.00 7.17
N LEU A 36 -7.04 5.95 6.37
CA LEU A 36 -8.00 4.88 6.63
C LEU A 36 -7.55 3.95 7.78
N LEU A 37 -6.34 4.07 8.30
CA LEU A 37 -5.98 3.40 9.55
C LEU A 37 -6.71 4.03 10.74
N PHE A 38 -7.02 5.32 10.66
CA PHE A 38 -7.51 6.11 11.79
C PHE A 38 -8.98 6.54 11.66
N TYR A 39 -9.65 6.32 10.53
CA TYR A 39 -11.01 6.82 10.29
C TYR A 39 -12.03 6.41 11.38
N THR A 40 -11.89 5.21 11.96
CA THR A 40 -12.76 4.74 13.05
C THR A 40 -12.68 5.60 14.31
N SER A 41 -11.57 6.30 14.52
CA SER A 41 -11.38 7.25 15.62
C SER A 41 -11.96 8.63 15.31
N PHE A 42 -12.30 8.91 14.05
CA PHE A 42 -12.80 10.22 13.60
C PHE A 42 -14.05 10.07 12.72
N PRO A 43 -15.17 9.56 13.28
CA PRO A 43 -16.38 9.28 12.52
C PRO A 43 -17.03 10.52 11.88
N GLY A 44 -16.67 11.73 12.34
CA GLY A 44 -17.12 13.00 11.77
C GLY A 44 -16.47 13.36 10.42
N VAL A 45 -15.38 12.69 10.03
CA VAL A 45 -14.69 12.99 8.77
C VAL A 45 -15.40 12.30 7.60
N SER A 46 -15.80 13.08 6.60
CA SER A 46 -16.46 12.55 5.41
C SER A 46 -15.50 11.72 4.53
N LEU A 47 -16.06 10.78 3.78
CA LEU A 47 -15.28 9.99 2.82
C LEU A 47 -14.57 10.86 1.76
N SER A 48 -15.17 11.98 1.35
CA SER A 48 -14.53 12.90 0.40
C SER A 48 -13.30 13.57 1.01
N GLN A 49 -13.39 13.99 2.28
CA GLN A 49 -12.25 14.56 3.00
C GLN A 49 -11.15 13.53 3.19
N LEU A 50 -11.50 12.29 3.57
CA LEU A 50 -10.56 11.18 3.68
C LEU A 50 -9.80 10.93 2.37
N ARG A 51 -10.49 10.91 1.23
CA ARG A 51 -9.86 10.74 -0.09
C ARG A 51 -8.90 11.89 -0.42
N SER A 52 -9.34 13.13 -0.23
CA SER A 52 -8.48 14.30 -0.44
C SER A 52 -7.23 14.25 0.43
N LEU A 53 -7.38 13.84 1.71
CA LEU A 53 -6.28 13.68 2.64
C LEU A 53 -5.36 12.52 2.25
N SER A 54 -5.90 11.37 1.82
CA SER A 54 -5.11 10.24 1.31
C SER A 54 -4.24 10.64 0.13
N THR A 55 -4.79 11.40 -0.83
CA THR A 55 -4.03 11.90 -1.97
C THR A 55 -2.96 12.90 -1.54
N ALA A 56 -3.28 13.84 -0.65
CA ALA A 56 -2.27 14.77 -0.13
C ALA A 56 -1.14 14.03 0.62
N GLY A 57 -1.51 13.03 1.43
CA GLY A 57 -0.58 12.16 2.15
C GLY A 57 0.34 11.36 1.25
N SER A 58 -0.16 10.85 0.10
CA SER A 58 0.69 10.12 -0.84
C SER A 58 1.76 11.02 -1.47
N TYR A 59 1.41 12.25 -1.86
CA TYR A 59 2.38 13.23 -2.36
C TYR A 59 3.44 13.58 -1.30
N LEU A 60 3.00 13.77 -0.07
CA LEU A 60 3.90 14.08 1.05
C LEU A 60 4.83 12.90 1.37
N PHE A 61 4.32 11.67 1.29
CA PHE A 61 5.13 10.47 1.46
C PHE A 61 6.17 10.32 0.34
N ASP A 62 5.77 10.49 -0.92
CA ASP A 62 6.71 10.46 -2.05
C ASP A 62 7.79 11.55 -1.93
N HIS A 63 7.43 12.73 -1.42
CA HIS A 63 8.40 13.78 -1.09
C HIS A 63 9.40 13.30 -0.02
N VAL A 64 8.94 12.67 1.06
CA VAL A 64 9.84 12.10 2.09
C VAL A 64 10.75 11.03 1.49
N LEU A 65 10.26 10.20 0.55
CA LEU A 65 11.10 9.22 -0.16
C LEU A 65 12.16 9.87 -1.04
N CYS A 66 11.83 10.98 -1.71
CA CYS A 66 12.83 11.77 -2.44
C CYS A 66 13.90 12.30 -1.48
N LEU A 67 13.51 12.83 -0.32
CA LEU A 67 14.47 13.32 0.67
C LEU A 67 15.36 12.20 1.21
N ASP A 68 14.78 11.04 1.52
CA ASP A 68 15.53 9.87 1.99
C ASP A 68 16.56 9.41 0.96
N ASP A 69 16.17 9.32 -0.32
CA ASP A 69 17.07 8.96 -1.42
C ASP A 69 18.23 9.95 -1.58
N LEU A 70 17.95 11.25 -1.44
CA LEU A 70 18.94 12.32 -1.50
C LEU A 70 19.94 12.27 -0.34
N LEU A 71 19.49 11.85 0.83
CA LEU A 71 20.33 11.79 2.03
C LEU A 71 21.16 10.51 2.09
N ASP A 72 20.65 9.42 1.52
CA ASP A 72 21.26 8.09 1.58
C ASP A 72 22.26 7.83 0.45
N ARG A 73 22.09 8.48 -0.70
CA ARG A 73 23.00 8.31 -1.85
C ARG A 73 24.03 9.42 -1.86
N GLN A 74 25.30 9.05 -2.06
CA GLN A 74 26.40 10.00 -2.27
C GLN A 74 26.69 10.26 -3.76
N SER A 75 25.75 9.97 -4.66
CA SER A 75 25.97 10.01 -6.12
C SER A 75 25.95 11.43 -6.70
N GLU A 76 26.54 11.63 -7.88
CA GLU A 76 26.71 12.96 -8.49
C GLU A 76 25.47 13.52 -9.23
N ASP A 77 24.35 12.78 -9.32
CA ASP A 77 23.15 13.22 -10.06
C ASP A 77 21.89 13.20 -9.18
N HIS A 78 21.66 14.31 -8.47
CA HIS A 78 20.54 14.51 -7.56
C HIS A 78 19.54 15.57 -8.02
N ASP A 79 19.86 16.33 -9.07
CA ASP A 79 19.09 17.50 -9.49
C ASP A 79 17.64 17.15 -9.81
N GLY A 80 17.42 16.01 -10.48
CA GLY A 80 16.08 15.51 -10.79
C GLY A 80 15.26 15.17 -9.54
N THR A 81 15.87 14.51 -8.55
CA THR A 81 15.20 14.10 -7.31
C THR A 81 14.84 15.31 -6.44
N VAL A 82 15.70 16.34 -6.40
CA VAL A 82 15.41 17.59 -5.68
C VAL A 82 14.19 18.29 -6.28
N LEU A 83 14.18 18.51 -7.60
CA LEU A 83 13.08 19.18 -8.29
C LEU A 83 11.77 18.39 -8.18
N GLN A 84 11.85 17.06 -8.27
CA GLN A 84 10.70 16.18 -8.06
C GLN A 84 10.17 16.30 -6.64
N GLY A 85 11.06 16.26 -5.64
CA GLY A 85 10.71 16.40 -4.23
C GLY A 85 9.99 17.72 -3.95
N ASP A 86 10.46 18.83 -4.51
CA ASP A 86 9.81 20.15 -4.37
C ASP A 86 8.40 20.16 -4.96
N GLU A 87 8.24 19.65 -6.18
CA GLU A 87 6.94 19.60 -6.86
C GLU A 87 5.92 18.75 -6.09
N LEU A 88 6.35 17.59 -5.57
CA LEU A 88 5.52 16.71 -4.74
C LEU A 88 5.07 17.42 -3.46
N TYR A 89 5.99 18.10 -2.78
CA TYR A 89 5.67 18.85 -1.57
C TYR A 89 4.69 20.00 -1.84
N ARG A 90 4.92 20.76 -2.91
CA ARG A 90 4.03 21.86 -3.32
C ARG A 90 2.62 21.35 -3.65
N GLU A 91 2.50 20.22 -4.34
CA GLU A 91 1.21 19.59 -4.64
C GLU A 91 0.51 19.10 -3.37
N ALA A 92 1.24 18.49 -2.43
CA ALA A 92 0.71 18.10 -1.13
C ALA A 92 0.16 19.32 -0.36
N LEU A 93 0.93 20.41 -0.26
CA LEU A 93 0.52 21.65 0.42
C LEU A 93 -0.69 22.29 -0.26
N THR A 94 -0.74 22.32 -1.59
CA THR A 94 -1.89 22.86 -2.35
C THR A 94 -3.18 22.13 -1.98
N ARG A 95 -3.11 20.80 -1.85
CA ARG A 95 -4.27 19.97 -1.48
C ARG A 95 -4.66 20.14 -0.02
N LEU A 96 -3.68 20.24 0.88
CA LEU A 96 -3.94 20.52 2.30
C LEU A 96 -4.56 21.91 2.49
N ALA A 97 -4.09 22.93 1.76
CA ALA A 97 -4.67 24.28 1.79
C ALA A 97 -6.12 24.34 1.26
N ALA A 98 -6.52 23.39 0.40
CA ALA A 98 -7.91 23.26 -0.02
C ALA A 98 -8.81 22.64 1.08
N LEU A 99 -8.22 21.91 2.03
CA LEU A 99 -8.93 21.30 3.17
C LEU A 99 -8.92 22.20 4.41
N PHE A 100 -7.89 23.02 4.58
CA PHE A 100 -7.65 23.78 5.80
C PHE A 100 -7.41 25.26 5.49
N PRO A 101 -8.21 26.18 6.04
CA PRO A 101 -7.96 27.61 5.88
C PRO A 101 -6.65 28.02 6.56
N PRO A 102 -6.05 29.18 6.22
CA PRO A 102 -4.75 29.60 6.75
C PRO A 102 -4.69 29.76 8.28
N ASP A 103 -5.82 30.05 8.93
CA ASP A 103 -5.97 30.20 10.38
C ASP A 103 -6.33 28.89 11.10
N SER A 104 -6.40 27.77 10.36
CA SER A 104 -6.68 26.46 10.93
C SER A 104 -5.60 26.02 11.94
N PRO A 105 -5.99 25.44 13.10
CA PRO A 105 -5.04 24.88 14.07
C PRO A 105 -4.20 23.72 13.48
N PHE A 106 -4.65 23.13 12.37
CA PHE A 106 -3.89 22.13 11.62
C PHE A 106 -2.45 22.57 11.33
N TRP A 107 -2.25 23.82 10.89
CA TRP A 107 -0.92 24.31 10.49
C TRP A 107 0.06 24.39 11.65
N THR A 108 -0.41 24.66 12.87
CA THR A 108 0.43 24.61 14.07
C THR A 108 0.95 23.19 14.34
N HIS A 109 0.14 22.17 14.09
CA HIS A 109 0.60 20.78 14.19
C HIS A 109 1.60 20.43 13.09
N VAL A 110 1.36 20.88 11.85
CA VAL A 110 2.27 20.69 10.70
C VAL A 110 3.66 21.24 11.01
N ASP A 111 3.76 22.47 11.50
CA ASP A 111 5.03 23.11 11.86
C ASP A 111 5.79 22.29 12.92
N ARG A 112 5.08 21.83 13.95
CA ARG A 112 5.64 20.99 15.02
C ARG A 112 6.17 19.66 14.47
N TYR A 113 5.43 19.01 13.58
CA TYR A 113 5.83 17.73 13.02
C TYR A 113 6.99 17.84 12.03
N HIS A 114 7.02 18.89 11.21
CA HIS A 114 8.17 19.18 10.36
C HIS A 114 9.42 19.44 11.21
N ALA A 115 9.32 20.27 12.26
CA ALA A 115 10.45 20.52 13.16
C ALA A 115 10.99 19.21 13.78
N HIS A 116 10.08 18.32 14.23
CA HIS A 116 10.47 17.03 14.79
C HIS A 116 11.14 16.13 13.75
N PHE A 117 10.59 16.05 12.53
CA PHE A 117 11.18 15.29 11.43
C PHE A 117 12.58 15.79 11.07
N THR A 118 12.73 17.09 10.86
CA THR A 118 14.03 17.70 10.55
C THR A 118 15.03 17.44 11.66
N GLN A 119 14.63 17.58 12.93
CA GLN A 119 15.50 17.29 14.07
C GLN A 119 15.96 15.83 14.06
N ALA A 120 15.06 14.87 13.85
CA ALA A 120 15.37 13.45 13.84
C ALA A 120 16.33 13.06 12.70
N VAL A 121 16.05 13.52 11.48
CA VAL A 121 16.90 13.25 10.31
C VAL A 121 18.30 13.84 10.47
N LEU A 122 18.41 15.10 10.92
CA LEU A 122 19.71 15.73 11.18
C LEU A 122 20.46 15.02 12.31
N ARG A 123 19.75 14.60 13.36
CA ARG A 123 20.35 13.90 14.50
C ARG A 123 20.92 12.55 14.09
N GLU A 124 20.18 11.77 13.32
CA GLU A 124 20.63 10.49 12.74
C GLU A 124 21.87 10.70 11.87
N SER A 125 21.78 11.65 10.93
CA SER A 125 22.85 11.96 10.00
C SER A 125 24.15 12.36 10.71
N MET A 126 24.08 13.24 11.71
CA MET A 126 25.27 13.73 12.42
C MET A 126 25.90 12.73 13.39
N ARG A 127 25.20 11.65 13.79
CA ARG A 127 25.64 10.80 14.91
C ARG A 127 25.74 9.33 14.60
N HIS A 128 25.00 8.83 13.61
CA HIS A 128 24.85 7.41 13.33
C HIS A 128 25.14 7.05 11.87
N ARG A 129 25.08 8.01 10.93
CA ARG A 129 25.59 7.80 9.57
C ARG A 129 27.10 7.91 9.55
N HIS A 130 27.77 6.88 9.04
CA HIS A 130 29.22 6.73 8.94
C HIS A 130 30.00 6.77 10.27
N ILE A 131 29.31 6.85 11.41
CA ILE A 131 29.93 7.03 12.73
C ILE A 131 29.36 5.97 13.69
N LEU A 132 30.22 5.07 14.19
CA LEU A 132 29.81 4.02 15.12
C LEU A 132 29.80 4.53 16.57
N ARG A 133 28.61 4.85 17.09
CA ARG A 133 28.42 5.41 18.43
C ARG A 133 27.34 4.68 19.23
N PRO A 134 27.39 4.78 20.58
CA PRO A 134 26.30 4.28 21.42
C PRO A 134 24.96 4.91 20.99
N TYR A 135 23.91 4.10 21.03
CA TYR A 135 22.57 4.48 20.58
C TYR A 135 21.60 4.43 21.78
N PRO A 136 21.63 5.43 22.67
CA PRO A 136 20.84 5.40 23.91
C PRO A 136 19.34 5.50 23.61
N THR A 137 18.50 4.91 24.47
CA THR A 137 17.04 4.84 24.25
C THR A 137 16.37 6.18 23.93
N PRO A 138 16.66 7.31 24.60
CA PRO A 138 16.04 8.59 24.25
C PRO A 138 16.42 9.10 22.85
N GLU A 139 17.62 8.76 22.37
CA GLU A 139 18.08 9.10 21.03
C GLU A 139 17.39 8.23 19.97
N LEU A 140 17.22 6.94 20.26
CA LEU A 140 16.42 6.02 19.46
C LEU A 140 14.95 6.45 19.35
N GLU A 141 14.31 6.78 20.47
CA GLU A 141 12.91 7.23 20.46
C GLU A 141 12.75 8.51 19.62
N LEU A 142 13.64 9.49 19.81
CA LEU A 142 13.65 10.74 19.05
C LEU A 142 13.79 10.48 17.55
N ILE A 143 14.78 9.69 17.15
CA ILE A 143 15.08 9.47 15.73
C ILE A 143 13.96 8.66 15.08
N TYR A 144 13.55 7.53 15.67
CA TYR A 144 12.67 6.57 15.00
C TYR A 144 11.23 7.09 14.91
N SER A 145 10.72 7.69 15.99
CA SER A 145 9.40 8.35 15.92
C SER A 145 9.44 9.63 15.08
N GLY A 146 10.56 10.37 15.13
CA GLY A 146 10.72 11.63 14.42
C GLY A 146 10.81 11.48 12.91
N LYS A 147 11.49 10.45 12.37
CA LYS A 147 11.51 10.16 10.93
C LYS A 147 10.10 9.92 10.36
N ALA A 148 9.17 9.43 11.19
CA ALA A 148 7.76 9.27 10.84
C ALA A 148 6.87 10.46 11.23
N ALA A 149 7.41 11.54 11.81
CA ALA A 149 6.60 12.62 12.37
C ALA A 149 5.71 13.30 11.33
N VAL A 150 6.16 13.41 10.08
CA VAL A 150 5.37 13.95 8.97
C VAL A 150 4.06 13.18 8.76
N ALA A 151 4.05 11.86 8.98
CA ALA A 151 2.84 11.05 8.88
C ALA A 151 1.77 11.43 9.93
N LYS A 152 2.17 12.03 11.06
CA LYS A 152 1.24 12.55 12.09
C LYS A 152 0.42 13.74 11.61
N MET A 153 0.79 14.39 10.50
CA MET A 153 -0.07 15.39 9.86
C MET A 153 -1.42 14.79 9.49
N CYS A 154 -1.47 13.52 9.12
CA CYS A 154 -2.74 12.83 8.88
C CYS A 154 -3.62 12.79 10.13
N LEU A 155 -3.04 12.51 11.31
CA LEU A 155 -3.79 12.47 12.57
C LEU A 155 -4.36 13.85 12.92
N ALA A 156 -3.53 14.90 12.81
CA ALA A 156 -3.98 16.27 13.05
C ALA A 156 -5.05 16.70 12.05
N ALA A 157 -4.90 16.33 10.77
CA ALA A 157 -5.90 16.59 9.75
C ALA A 157 -7.25 15.95 10.10
N LEU A 158 -7.26 14.67 10.48
CA LEU A 158 -8.48 13.96 10.86
C LEU A 158 -9.12 14.55 12.13
N ALA A 159 -8.31 14.90 13.13
CA ALA A 159 -8.78 15.53 14.35
C ALA A 159 -9.45 16.88 14.09
N VAL A 160 -8.84 17.72 13.25
CA VAL A 160 -9.39 19.04 12.89
C VAL A 160 -10.63 18.92 12.00
N LEU A 161 -10.63 18.04 11.02
CA LEU A 161 -11.78 17.82 10.13
C LEU A 161 -12.98 17.20 10.87
N GLY A 162 -12.72 16.36 11.88
CA GLY A 162 -13.72 15.68 12.68
C GLY A 162 -14.16 16.43 13.93
N ASP A 163 -13.57 17.60 14.22
CA ASP A 163 -13.75 18.37 15.46
C ASP A 163 -13.53 17.52 16.74
N ASP A 164 -12.58 16.57 16.68
CA ASP A 164 -12.20 15.72 17.81
C ASP A 164 -10.69 15.78 18.04
N THR A 165 -10.28 16.77 18.85
CA THR A 165 -8.89 16.89 19.31
C THR A 165 -8.58 16.02 20.53
N GLY A 166 -9.61 15.44 21.18
CA GLY A 166 -9.44 14.61 22.37
C GLY A 166 -8.70 13.31 22.09
N SER A 167 -8.97 12.71 20.93
CA SER A 167 -8.33 11.48 20.47
C SER A 167 -6.88 11.69 20.00
N LEU A 168 -6.50 12.92 19.62
CA LEU A 168 -5.25 13.20 18.91
C LEU A 168 -4.00 12.86 19.74
N THR A 169 -3.96 13.25 21.00
CA THR A 169 -2.76 13.04 21.84
C THR A 169 -2.46 11.54 22.05
N ALA A 170 -3.49 10.74 22.29
CA ALA A 170 -3.34 9.29 22.45
C ALA A 170 -2.90 8.63 21.14
N LEU A 171 -3.46 9.06 20.01
CA LEU A 171 -3.05 8.56 18.69
C LEU A 171 -1.63 8.96 18.32
N GLU A 172 -1.19 10.19 18.62
CA GLU A 172 0.20 10.63 18.41
C GLU A 172 1.18 9.77 19.23
N ALA A 173 0.88 9.53 20.51
CA ALA A 173 1.73 8.71 21.37
C ALA A 173 1.75 7.24 20.94
N SER A 174 0.61 6.70 20.47
CA SER A 174 0.52 5.36 19.91
C SER A 174 1.32 5.23 18.61
N HIS A 175 1.21 6.24 17.73
CA HIS A 175 1.96 6.35 16.49
C HIS A 175 3.47 6.39 16.75
N ASP A 176 3.93 7.22 17.67
CA ASP A 176 5.35 7.33 18.01
C ASP A 176 5.90 5.98 18.52
N ALA A 177 5.18 5.32 19.43
CA ALA A 177 5.57 3.99 19.89
C ALA A 177 5.54 2.94 18.76
N PHE A 178 4.51 2.97 17.90
CA PHE A 178 4.40 2.05 16.76
C PHE A 178 5.61 2.18 15.83
N TYR A 179 5.98 3.40 15.46
CA TYR A 179 7.09 3.62 14.52
C TYR A 179 8.45 3.28 15.12
N VAL A 180 8.65 3.44 16.42
CA VAL A 180 9.86 2.92 17.07
C VAL A 180 9.93 1.40 16.95
N GLY A 181 8.82 0.70 17.24
CA GLY A 181 8.77 -0.76 17.11
C GLY A 181 8.91 -1.25 15.67
N PHE A 182 8.29 -0.54 14.72
CA PHE A 182 8.38 -0.83 13.29
C PHE A 182 9.81 -0.67 12.78
N GLN A 183 10.47 0.46 13.06
CA GLN A 183 11.83 0.73 12.57
C GLN A 183 12.87 -0.22 13.19
N LEU A 184 12.71 -0.60 14.47
CA LEU A 184 13.59 -1.61 15.07
C LEU A 184 13.54 -2.97 14.37
N ALA A 185 12.37 -3.34 13.83
CA ALA A 185 12.22 -4.56 13.05
C ALA A 185 12.81 -4.40 11.64
N ASP A 186 12.54 -3.26 11.00
CA ASP A 186 13.08 -2.87 9.69
C ASP A 186 14.61 -2.89 9.68
N ASP A 187 15.26 -2.29 10.67
CA ASP A 187 16.73 -2.28 10.80
C ASP A 187 17.34 -3.70 10.95
N LEU A 188 16.58 -4.66 11.49
CA LEU A 188 17.02 -6.04 11.59
C LEU A 188 16.83 -6.80 10.29
N ASP A 189 15.89 -6.40 9.44
CA ASP A 189 15.71 -6.97 8.12
C ASP A 189 16.75 -6.38 7.14
N ASP A 190 17.06 -5.09 7.27
CA ASP A 190 17.94 -4.33 6.38
C ASP A 190 19.39 -4.18 6.88
N TRP A 191 19.75 -4.83 7.99
CA TRP A 191 21.07 -4.68 8.65
C TRP A 191 22.27 -4.80 7.70
N ARG A 192 22.18 -5.65 6.67
CA ARG A 192 23.27 -5.86 5.72
C ARG A 192 23.47 -4.62 4.84
N ILE A 193 22.37 -4.09 4.29
CA ILE A 193 22.38 -2.91 3.43
C ILE A 193 22.85 -1.70 4.24
N ASP A 194 22.32 -1.55 5.45
CA ASP A 194 22.71 -0.50 6.39
C ASP A 194 24.20 -0.57 6.73
N TYR A 195 24.69 -1.77 7.06
CA TYR A 195 26.10 -1.97 7.31
C TYR A 195 26.93 -1.61 6.08
N GLU A 196 26.62 -2.10 4.89
CA GLU A 196 27.37 -1.80 3.66
C GLU A 196 27.46 -0.29 3.38
N ARG A 197 26.36 0.45 3.62
CA ARG A 197 26.29 1.91 3.51
C ARG A 197 26.93 2.66 4.67
N ALA A 198 27.43 1.94 5.69
CA ALA A 198 27.91 2.48 6.94
C ALA A 198 26.85 3.34 7.66
N HIS A 199 25.58 2.98 7.52
CA HIS A 199 24.49 3.48 8.34
C HIS A 199 24.39 2.59 9.58
N TYR A 200 24.96 3.03 10.71
CA TYR A 200 25.00 2.20 11.91
C TYR A 200 23.70 2.36 12.71
N THR A 201 22.68 1.60 12.30
CA THR A 201 21.39 1.50 12.99
C THR A 201 21.55 0.92 14.41
N TYR A 202 20.47 0.94 15.21
CA TYR A 202 20.51 0.46 16.59
C TYR A 202 21.12 -0.94 16.76
N PRO A 203 20.64 -2.01 16.06
CA PRO A 203 21.19 -3.35 16.25
C PRO A 203 22.67 -3.44 15.89
N LEU A 204 23.09 -2.81 14.78
CA LEU A 204 24.49 -2.75 14.37
C LEU A 204 25.36 -2.04 15.40
N SER A 205 24.92 -0.88 15.89
CA SER A 205 25.64 -0.09 16.88
C SER A 205 25.85 -0.88 18.17
N VAL A 206 24.81 -1.57 18.66
CA VAL A 206 24.89 -2.39 19.88
C VAL A 206 25.84 -3.56 19.68
N ALA A 207 25.68 -4.35 18.62
CA ALA A 207 26.48 -5.54 18.38
C ALA A 207 27.97 -5.22 18.20
N LEU A 208 28.30 -4.27 17.32
CA LEU A 208 29.67 -3.90 17.01
C LEU A 208 30.40 -3.30 18.23
N LEU A 209 29.72 -2.48 19.04
CA LEU A 209 30.31 -1.90 20.24
C LEU A 209 30.51 -2.94 21.36
N ARG A 210 29.55 -3.86 21.56
CA ARG A 210 29.70 -4.95 22.54
C ARG A 210 30.85 -5.89 22.18
N ALA A 211 31.10 -6.10 20.89
CA ALA A 211 32.23 -6.87 20.40
C ALA A 211 33.57 -6.13 20.49
N GLY A 212 33.57 -4.83 20.85
CA GLY A 212 34.78 -4.00 20.84
C GLY A 212 35.29 -3.69 19.42
N TRP A 213 34.44 -3.76 18.39
CA TRP A 213 34.84 -3.66 16.99
C TRP A 213 34.93 -2.22 16.46
N ARG A 214 34.86 -1.18 17.32
CA ARG A 214 34.89 0.22 16.84
C ARG A 214 36.08 0.50 15.93
N GLU A 215 37.29 0.28 16.44
CA GLU A 215 38.51 0.54 15.68
C GLU A 215 38.58 -0.31 14.40
N ARG A 216 38.10 -1.56 14.48
CA ARG A 216 38.09 -2.48 13.34
C ARG A 216 37.17 -1.97 12.23
N VAL A 217 35.95 -1.56 12.57
CA VAL A 217 34.94 -1.01 11.65
C VAL A 217 35.40 0.30 11.01
N GLU A 218 36.09 1.15 11.76
CA GLU A 218 36.59 2.45 11.30
C GLU A 218 37.95 2.36 10.57
N SER A 219 38.56 1.17 10.52
CA SER A 219 39.85 0.93 9.87
C SER A 219 39.72 0.41 8.44
N ARG A 220 40.87 0.28 7.75
CA ARG A 220 40.96 -0.43 6.47
C ARG A 220 40.68 -1.93 6.58
N ASN A 221 40.69 -2.49 7.79
CA ASN A 221 40.39 -3.91 8.08
C ASN A 221 38.93 -4.07 8.56
N ARG A 222 38.02 -3.33 7.92
CA ARG A 222 36.59 -3.35 8.21
C ARG A 222 36.04 -4.78 8.11
N PRO A 223 35.24 -5.26 9.09
CA PRO A 223 34.63 -6.60 9.01
C PRO A 223 33.80 -6.75 7.75
N THR A 224 33.77 -7.95 7.18
CA THR A 224 32.85 -8.27 6.08
C THR A 224 31.41 -8.32 6.58
N ALA A 225 30.43 -8.15 5.69
CA ALA A 225 29.02 -8.29 6.06
C ALA A 225 28.74 -9.69 6.65
N VAL A 226 29.42 -10.74 6.18
CA VAL A 226 29.28 -12.10 6.71
C VAL A 226 29.67 -12.16 8.19
N GLU A 227 30.84 -11.61 8.55
CA GLU A 227 31.30 -11.56 9.95
C GLU A 227 30.36 -10.75 10.86
N VAL A 228 29.74 -9.69 10.33
CA VAL A 228 28.74 -8.91 11.08
C VAL A 228 27.45 -9.71 11.27
N GLY A 229 27.04 -10.49 10.27
CA GLY A 229 25.89 -11.40 10.39
C GLY A 229 26.13 -12.45 11.46
N GLU A 230 27.30 -13.11 11.45
CA GLU A 230 27.69 -14.07 12.48
C GLU A 230 27.74 -13.44 13.88
N LEU A 231 28.19 -12.18 13.99
CA LEU A 231 28.17 -11.44 15.25
C LEU A 231 26.74 -11.18 15.72
N LEU A 232 25.83 -10.75 14.83
CA LEU A 232 24.42 -10.51 15.18
C LEU A 232 23.75 -11.82 15.66
N ASP A 233 24.03 -12.94 14.99
CA ASP A 233 23.51 -14.27 15.36
C ASP A 233 24.02 -14.75 16.72
N THR A 234 25.30 -14.53 17.02
CA THR A 234 25.94 -15.10 18.21
C THR A 234 25.88 -14.20 19.45
N SER A 235 25.65 -12.90 19.26
CA SER A 235 25.65 -11.91 20.35
C SER A 235 24.32 -11.78 21.10
N GLY A 236 23.23 -12.34 20.56
CA GLY A 236 21.86 -12.19 21.10
C GLY A 236 21.23 -10.81 20.85
N VAL A 237 21.91 -9.91 20.13
CA VAL A 237 21.43 -8.54 19.89
C VAL A 237 20.19 -8.52 19.00
N ALA A 238 20.06 -9.47 18.07
CA ALA A 238 18.88 -9.59 17.22
C ALA A 238 17.62 -9.91 18.06
N GLU A 239 17.73 -10.85 18.99
CA GLU A 239 16.65 -11.21 19.93
C GLU A 239 16.30 -10.06 20.86
N GLU A 240 17.30 -9.37 21.42
CA GLU A 240 17.08 -8.20 22.28
C GLU A 240 16.37 -7.06 21.51
N THR A 241 16.78 -6.80 20.27
CA THR A 241 16.18 -5.76 19.43
C THR A 241 14.75 -6.13 19.05
N ARG A 242 14.47 -7.40 18.74
CA ARG A 242 13.11 -7.90 18.52
C ARG A 242 12.22 -7.75 19.76
N ALA A 243 12.75 -8.10 20.94
CA ALA A 243 12.02 -7.95 22.20
C ALA A 243 11.72 -6.46 22.51
N LEU A 244 12.68 -5.57 22.20
CA LEU A 244 12.48 -4.13 22.30
C LEU A 244 11.40 -3.65 21.33
N ALA A 245 11.42 -4.09 20.07
CA ALA A 245 10.39 -3.77 19.08
C ALA A 245 8.98 -4.19 19.56
N MET A 246 8.85 -5.41 20.09
CA MET A 246 7.59 -5.90 20.68
C MET A 246 7.13 -5.04 21.86
N THR A 247 8.05 -4.60 22.72
CA THR A 247 7.73 -3.71 23.86
C THR A 247 7.12 -2.39 23.39
N TYR A 248 7.66 -1.80 22.33
CA TYR A 248 7.10 -0.57 21.74
C TYR A 248 5.75 -0.79 21.06
N LEU A 249 5.55 -1.92 20.37
CA LEU A 249 4.25 -2.27 19.78
C LEU A 249 3.19 -2.53 20.85
N ASP A 250 3.56 -3.16 21.96
CA ASP A 250 2.67 -3.33 23.12
C ASP A 250 2.31 -1.98 23.74
N ARG A 251 3.28 -1.06 23.89
CA ARG A 251 3.03 0.33 24.33
C ARG A 251 2.10 1.08 23.37
N ALA A 252 2.27 0.92 22.06
CA ALA A 252 1.41 1.52 21.05
C ALA A 252 -0.04 1.07 21.22
N GLY A 253 -0.26 -0.24 21.41
CA GLY A 253 -1.58 -0.82 21.64
C GLY A 253 -2.21 -0.40 22.97
N GLN A 254 -1.42 -0.35 24.05
CA GLN A 254 -1.89 0.09 25.37
C GLN A 254 -2.36 1.55 25.36
N THR A 255 -1.66 2.42 24.64
CA THR A 255 -1.98 3.86 24.55
C THR A 255 -3.37 4.13 23.95
N VAL A 256 -3.84 3.25 23.06
CA VAL A 256 -5.16 3.36 22.41
C VAL A 256 -6.15 2.30 22.90
N ALA A 257 -5.85 1.62 24.03
CA ALA A 257 -6.67 0.51 24.51
C ALA A 257 -8.10 0.90 24.89
N THR A 258 -8.31 2.16 25.27
CA THR A 258 -9.63 2.72 25.61
C THR A 258 -10.38 3.25 24.39
N MET A 259 -9.74 3.33 23.22
CA MET A 259 -10.36 3.77 21.98
C MET A 259 -11.10 2.62 21.29
N PRO A 260 -12.08 2.91 20.41
CA PRO A 260 -12.70 1.88 19.60
C PRO A 260 -11.66 1.07 18.83
N LYS A 261 -11.73 -0.26 18.93
CA LYS A 261 -10.86 -1.16 18.15
C LYS A 261 -11.17 -0.96 16.68
N GLY A 262 -10.17 -0.51 15.91
CA GLY A 262 -10.28 -0.24 14.48
C GLY A 262 -9.02 -0.63 13.71
N SER A 263 -8.90 -0.11 12.49
CA SER A 263 -7.81 -0.44 11.57
C SER A 263 -6.42 -0.16 12.15
N TRP A 264 -6.25 0.90 12.94
CA TRP A 264 -4.98 1.20 13.61
C TRP A 264 -4.57 0.13 14.63
N PHE A 265 -5.51 -0.32 15.47
CA PHE A 265 -5.24 -1.42 16.40
C PHE A 265 -4.88 -2.71 15.65
N ALA A 266 -5.56 -2.99 14.53
CA ALA A 266 -5.24 -4.13 13.68
C ALA A 266 -3.84 -4.01 13.06
N ALA A 267 -3.43 -2.82 12.61
CA ALA A 267 -2.09 -2.58 12.06
C ALA A 267 -0.98 -2.81 13.11
N ILE A 268 -1.21 -2.39 14.37
CA ILE A 268 -0.31 -2.68 15.49
C ILE A 268 -0.20 -4.19 15.71
N GLN A 269 -1.32 -4.92 15.74
CA GLN A 269 -1.31 -6.38 15.95
C GLN A 269 -0.65 -7.13 14.79
N ASP A 270 -0.92 -6.75 13.55
CA ASP A 270 -0.30 -7.36 12.36
C ASP A 270 1.22 -7.16 12.36
N THR A 271 1.68 -5.94 12.65
CA THR A 271 3.11 -5.63 12.75
C THR A 271 3.74 -6.44 13.89
N ARG A 272 3.09 -6.52 15.04
CA ARG A 272 3.54 -7.33 16.19
C ARG A 272 3.64 -8.81 15.83
N ASP A 273 2.67 -9.34 15.10
CA ASP A 273 2.65 -10.72 14.66
C ASP A 273 3.71 -11.01 13.60
N ARG A 274 4.04 -10.02 12.75
CA ARG A 274 5.17 -10.09 11.83
C ARG A 274 6.50 -10.14 12.59
N VAL A 275 6.72 -9.23 13.54
CA VAL A 275 7.94 -9.19 14.37
C VAL A 275 8.12 -10.50 15.14
N ARG A 276 7.03 -11.07 15.66
CA ARG A 276 7.04 -12.36 16.36
C ARG A 276 7.36 -13.55 15.45
N ARG A 277 6.85 -13.55 14.21
CA ARG A 277 7.03 -14.64 13.24
C ARG A 277 8.36 -14.59 12.50
N GLY A 278 8.94 -13.40 12.35
CA GLY A 278 10.17 -13.19 11.60
C GLY A 278 11.29 -14.10 12.12
N ARG A 279 11.74 -15.04 11.29
CA ARG A 279 13.09 -15.60 11.38
C ARG A 279 13.97 -14.64 10.60
N PHE A 280 14.98 -14.05 11.24
CA PHE A 280 15.94 -13.24 10.48
C PHE A 280 16.59 -14.14 9.44
N GLY A 281 16.74 -13.63 8.22
CA GLY A 281 17.38 -14.30 7.10
C GLY A 281 18.88 -14.44 7.30
N THR A 282 19.32 -14.97 8.44
CA THR A 282 20.74 -15.21 8.74
C THR A 282 21.22 -16.55 8.20
N THR A 283 20.33 -17.38 7.66
CA THR A 283 20.71 -18.55 6.86
C THR A 283 21.16 -18.14 5.45
N GLY A 284 22.36 -17.57 5.36
CA GLY A 284 23.11 -17.43 4.14
C GLY A 284 24.45 -18.16 4.25
N ALA A 285 24.45 -19.46 4.01
CA ALA A 285 25.64 -20.19 3.59
C ALA A 285 25.25 -21.24 2.54
N SER A 286 26.00 -21.27 1.45
CA SER A 286 25.96 -22.14 0.26
C SER A 286 24.80 -21.93 -0.73
N GLY A 287 25.02 -20.99 -1.65
CA GLY A 287 24.25 -20.80 -2.87
C GLY A 287 24.89 -19.74 -3.74
N GLU A 288 26.16 -19.93 -4.09
CA GLU A 288 26.87 -19.11 -5.08
C GLU A 288 26.18 -19.23 -6.44
N THR A 289 25.43 -18.21 -6.83
CA THR A 289 25.20 -17.93 -8.25
C THR A 289 26.27 -16.94 -8.68
N THR A 290 27.44 -17.46 -9.01
CA THR A 290 28.44 -16.75 -9.80
C THR A 290 27.86 -16.41 -11.16
N VAL A 291 27.54 -15.14 -11.39
CA VAL A 291 27.33 -14.60 -12.73
C VAL A 291 28.71 -14.30 -13.29
N ASP A 292 29.23 -15.25 -14.07
CA ASP A 292 30.46 -15.10 -14.83
C ASP A 292 30.18 -14.16 -16.01
N ILE A 293 30.72 -12.95 -15.97
CA ILE A 293 30.72 -12.01 -17.09
C ILE A 293 32.11 -12.05 -17.72
N ASN A 294 32.30 -12.98 -18.67
CA ASN A 294 33.15 -12.84 -19.87
C ASN A 294 33.37 -14.21 -20.54
N ALA A 295 32.73 -14.46 -21.69
CA ALA A 295 33.35 -15.09 -22.87
C ALA A 295 32.38 -15.15 -24.06
N THR A 296 32.84 -14.58 -25.16
CA THR A 296 32.34 -14.63 -26.53
C THR A 296 32.30 -16.06 -27.12
N GLY A 297 31.32 -16.37 -27.97
CA GLY A 297 31.43 -17.44 -28.97
C GLY A 297 30.10 -18.01 -29.49
N ASP A 298 29.84 -17.83 -30.78
CA ASP A 298 28.82 -18.53 -31.59
C ASP A 298 28.82 -20.05 -31.38
N GLN A 299 27.65 -20.68 -31.33
CA GLN A 299 27.19 -21.64 -32.36
C GLN A 299 25.79 -22.21 -32.06
N ASP A 300 25.03 -22.30 -33.15
CA ASP A 300 23.74 -22.96 -33.36
C ASP A 300 23.92 -24.49 -33.46
N ASP A 301 23.05 -25.27 -32.83
CA ASP A 301 22.49 -26.52 -33.37
C ASP A 301 21.51 -27.17 -32.38
N GLY A 302 20.31 -27.47 -32.87
CA GLY A 302 19.23 -28.08 -32.11
C GLY A 302 19.33 -29.59 -31.96
N ALA A 303 18.82 -30.10 -30.84
CA ALA A 303 18.21 -31.43 -30.75
C ALA A 303 17.21 -31.45 -29.59
N ALA A 304 15.93 -31.62 -29.94
CA ALA A 304 14.86 -31.86 -29.00
C ALA A 304 15.03 -33.20 -28.29
N LEU A 305 14.89 -33.21 -26.97
CA LEU A 305 14.52 -34.40 -26.20
C LEU A 305 13.36 -34.04 -25.26
N SER A 306 12.20 -34.51 -25.71
CA SER A 306 10.95 -34.63 -25.00
C SER A 306 11.13 -35.30 -23.63
N LEU A 307 10.55 -34.70 -22.59
CA LEU A 307 9.99 -35.46 -21.48
C LEU A 307 8.54 -35.03 -21.30
N ALA A 308 7.67 -35.99 -21.57
CA ALA A 308 6.24 -35.93 -21.38
C ALA A 308 5.90 -35.68 -19.91
N THR A 309 4.94 -34.78 -19.77
CA THR A 309 3.81 -34.71 -18.84
C THR A 309 3.46 -35.95 -18.01
N GLU A 310 2.92 -35.62 -16.82
CA GLU A 310 2.19 -36.46 -15.83
C GLU A 310 3.12 -37.21 -14.87
N ASP A 311 3.14 -36.91 -13.56
CA ASP A 311 1.97 -36.82 -12.69
C ASP A 311 2.13 -35.88 -11.47
N ALA A 312 0.96 -35.38 -11.06
CA ALA A 312 0.65 -34.79 -9.76
C ALA A 312 1.29 -33.43 -9.39
N VAL A 313 0.96 -32.40 -10.17
CA VAL A 313 0.58 -31.14 -9.51
C VAL A 313 -0.68 -31.46 -8.72
N THR A 314 -0.52 -31.70 -7.43
CA THR A 314 -1.64 -31.67 -6.50
C THR A 314 -2.28 -30.29 -6.60
N VAL A 315 -3.34 -30.27 -7.41
CA VAL A 315 -4.53 -29.46 -7.22
C VAL A 315 -4.81 -29.44 -5.72
N ALA A 316 -4.44 -28.33 -5.06
CA ALA A 316 -4.81 -28.02 -3.70
C ALA A 316 -5.73 -26.78 -3.73
N PRO A 317 -6.73 -26.75 -2.85
CA PRO A 317 -8.08 -26.40 -3.24
C PRO A 317 -8.36 -24.90 -3.15
N VAL A 318 -8.83 -24.34 -4.25
CA VAL A 318 -9.31 -22.96 -4.38
C VAL A 318 -10.62 -22.79 -3.59
N ALA A 319 -10.69 -21.76 -2.74
CA ALA A 319 -11.89 -21.37 -2.00
C ALA A 319 -12.28 -19.90 -2.36
N PRO A 320 -13.41 -19.32 -1.91
CA PRO A 320 -14.50 -18.97 -2.80
C PRO A 320 -14.85 -17.46 -2.72
N GLY A 321 -14.05 -16.59 -3.34
CA GLY A 321 -14.23 -15.13 -3.28
C GLY A 321 -15.36 -14.54 -4.15
N TRP A 322 -15.83 -15.26 -5.17
CA TRP A 322 -17.01 -14.86 -5.96
C TRP A 322 -18.34 -15.18 -5.27
N ARG A 323 -18.31 -16.08 -4.28
CA ARG A 323 -19.48 -16.49 -3.51
C ARG A 323 -19.88 -15.49 -2.42
N ALA A 324 -19.08 -14.48 -2.10
CA ALA A 324 -19.51 -13.44 -1.14
C ALA A 324 -20.74 -12.63 -1.62
N TRP A 325 -21.15 -12.80 -2.88
CA TRP A 325 -22.38 -12.28 -3.49
C TRP A 325 -23.48 -13.35 -3.67
N LEU A 326 -23.19 -14.60 -3.28
CA LEU A 326 -24.04 -15.79 -3.35
C LEU A 326 -24.20 -16.48 -1.97
N ASP A 327 -23.57 -15.92 -0.93
CA ASP A 327 -23.73 -16.26 0.47
C ASP A 327 -25.08 -15.71 0.94
N PRO A 328 -26.07 -16.57 1.26
CA PRO A 328 -27.39 -16.11 1.69
C PRO A 328 -27.37 -15.41 3.06
N GLU A 329 -26.26 -15.43 3.81
CA GLU A 329 -26.19 -14.86 5.17
C GLU A 329 -25.60 -13.43 5.23
N ARG A 330 -25.11 -12.86 4.12
CA ARG A 330 -24.63 -11.46 4.08
C ARG A 330 -25.49 -10.62 3.13
N GLU A 331 -26.48 -9.91 3.68
CA GLU A 331 -27.40 -9.06 2.92
C GLU A 331 -26.64 -7.94 2.19
N PRO A 332 -26.75 -7.83 0.85
CA PRO A 332 -26.45 -6.59 0.17
C PRO A 332 -27.24 -5.45 0.81
N ARG A 333 -26.78 -4.20 0.72
CA ARG A 333 -27.62 -3.03 1.09
C ARG A 333 -28.85 -2.86 0.16
N VAL A 334 -29.13 -3.85 -0.67
CA VAL A 334 -30.39 -4.02 -1.39
C VAL A 334 -31.43 -4.48 -0.37
N VAL A 335 -32.09 -3.51 0.26
CA VAL A 335 -33.16 -3.71 1.26
C VAL A 335 -34.48 -4.21 0.67
N VAL A 336 -34.54 -4.45 -0.64
CA VAL A 336 -35.73 -4.92 -1.34
C VAL A 336 -35.55 -6.39 -1.74
N ASP A 337 -36.23 -7.29 -1.02
CA ASP A 337 -36.11 -8.74 -1.19
C ASP A 337 -36.31 -9.21 -2.64
N ASP A 338 -37.27 -8.60 -3.35
CA ASP A 338 -37.55 -8.94 -4.75
C ASP A 338 -36.39 -8.58 -5.69
N VAL A 339 -35.71 -7.44 -5.45
CA VAL A 339 -34.53 -7.03 -6.22
C VAL A 339 -33.41 -8.04 -5.99
N LEU A 340 -33.15 -8.39 -4.73
CA LEU A 340 -32.10 -9.32 -4.34
C LEU A 340 -32.34 -10.73 -4.93
N ALA A 341 -33.55 -11.25 -4.79
CA ALA A 341 -33.94 -12.57 -5.31
C ALA A 341 -33.75 -12.68 -6.83
N ARG A 342 -34.01 -11.59 -7.56
CA ARG A 342 -33.82 -11.54 -9.02
C ARG A 342 -32.35 -11.54 -9.41
N GLN A 343 -31.54 -10.75 -8.72
CA GLN A 343 -30.10 -10.70 -8.98
C GLN A 343 -29.43 -12.04 -8.68
N HIS A 344 -29.74 -12.66 -7.56
CA HIS A 344 -29.21 -13.97 -7.19
C HIS A 344 -29.54 -15.05 -8.22
N ARG A 345 -30.74 -15.02 -8.83
CA ARG A 345 -31.11 -15.98 -9.88
C ARG A 345 -30.18 -15.88 -11.10
N VAL A 346 -29.84 -14.66 -11.53
CA VAL A 346 -28.95 -14.43 -12.67
C VAL A 346 -27.51 -14.80 -12.32
N LEU A 347 -27.02 -14.38 -11.15
CA LEU A 347 -25.66 -14.66 -10.72
C LEU A 347 -25.39 -16.16 -10.51
N ARG A 348 -26.37 -16.93 -10.01
CA ARG A 348 -26.25 -18.40 -9.88
C ARG A 348 -26.14 -19.13 -11.23
N ALA A 349 -26.60 -18.50 -12.31
CA ALA A 349 -26.49 -19.05 -13.66
C ALA A 349 -25.16 -18.71 -14.34
N ALA A 350 -24.36 -17.80 -13.77
CA ALA A 350 -23.04 -17.49 -14.27
C ALA A 350 -22.12 -18.71 -14.13
N ARG A 351 -21.45 -19.08 -15.22
CA ARG A 351 -20.47 -20.17 -15.29
C ARG A 351 -19.21 -19.66 -15.97
N ASP A 352 -18.07 -20.27 -15.63
CA ASP A 352 -16.79 -20.05 -16.32
C ASP A 352 -16.33 -18.59 -16.39
N VAL A 353 -16.49 -17.84 -15.31
CA VAL A 353 -16.04 -16.46 -15.18
C VAL A 353 -14.51 -16.45 -15.00
N ARG A 354 -13.79 -16.16 -16.09
CA ARG A 354 -12.31 -16.18 -16.12
C ARG A 354 -11.65 -14.81 -16.04
N THR A 355 -12.39 -13.74 -16.32
CA THR A 355 -11.87 -12.37 -16.29
C THR A 355 -12.74 -11.45 -15.46
N VAL A 356 -12.18 -10.34 -14.99
CA VAL A 356 -12.91 -9.25 -14.34
C VAL A 356 -14.04 -8.74 -15.23
N GLY A 357 -13.78 -8.56 -16.53
CA GLY A 357 -14.81 -8.13 -17.49
C GLY A 357 -16.00 -9.10 -17.56
N ALA A 358 -15.74 -10.40 -17.69
CA ALA A 358 -16.81 -11.40 -17.77
C ALA A 358 -17.70 -11.38 -16.53
N ALA A 359 -17.09 -11.15 -15.38
CA ALA A 359 -17.83 -11.04 -14.14
C ALA A 359 -18.69 -9.78 -14.04
N LEU A 360 -18.12 -8.64 -14.40
CA LEU A 360 -18.84 -7.38 -14.41
C LEU A 360 -20.04 -7.45 -15.35
N CYS A 361 -19.92 -8.14 -16.50
CA CYS A 361 -21.06 -8.45 -17.36
C CYS A 361 -22.17 -9.20 -16.61
N HIS A 362 -21.82 -10.27 -15.88
CA HIS A 362 -22.81 -11.04 -15.11
C HIS A 362 -23.48 -10.21 -14.00
N VAL A 363 -22.71 -9.37 -13.31
CA VAL A 363 -23.23 -8.40 -12.33
C VAL A 363 -24.18 -7.41 -13.01
N GLY A 364 -23.81 -6.87 -14.17
CA GLY A 364 -24.65 -5.98 -14.95
C GLY A 364 -25.97 -6.63 -15.38
N LEU A 365 -25.90 -7.86 -15.90
CA LEU A 365 -27.07 -8.64 -16.30
C LEU A 365 -28.01 -8.87 -15.11
N ALA A 366 -27.46 -9.13 -13.92
CA ALA A 366 -28.25 -9.28 -12.70
C ALA A 366 -28.95 -7.96 -12.31
N VAL A 367 -28.23 -6.84 -12.34
CA VAL A 367 -28.81 -5.51 -12.06
C VAL A 367 -29.94 -5.19 -13.05
N HIS A 368 -29.71 -5.36 -14.36
CA HIS A 368 -30.73 -5.14 -15.40
C HIS A 368 -31.94 -6.07 -15.25
N ALA A 369 -31.74 -7.34 -14.90
CA ALA A 369 -32.85 -8.24 -14.63
C ALA A 369 -33.71 -7.80 -13.44
N SER A 370 -33.09 -7.21 -12.42
CA SER A 370 -33.84 -6.65 -11.28
C SER A 370 -34.56 -5.35 -11.64
N LEU A 371 -33.94 -4.45 -12.43
CA LEU A 371 -34.59 -3.23 -12.95
C LEU A 371 -35.81 -3.55 -13.81
N ALA A 372 -35.76 -4.62 -14.60
CA ALA A 372 -36.89 -5.05 -15.41
C ALA A 372 -38.03 -5.64 -14.56
N ALA A 373 -37.71 -6.23 -13.40
CA ALA A 373 -38.69 -6.86 -12.52
C ALA A 373 -39.34 -5.89 -11.52
N VAL A 374 -38.62 -4.84 -11.11
CA VAL A 374 -39.04 -3.86 -10.10
C VAL A 374 -38.72 -2.45 -10.62
N PRO A 375 -39.36 -1.99 -11.71
CA PRO A 375 -38.99 -0.75 -12.41
C PRO A 375 -39.24 0.54 -11.60
N GLU A 376 -40.06 0.48 -10.56
CA GLU A 376 -40.38 1.58 -9.66
C GLU A 376 -39.28 1.87 -8.63
N ALA A 377 -38.37 0.92 -8.38
CA ALA A 377 -37.27 1.13 -7.46
C ALA A 377 -36.15 1.94 -8.13
N PRO A 378 -35.56 2.94 -7.44
CA PRO A 378 -34.50 3.75 -8.02
C PRO A 378 -33.20 2.94 -8.18
N LEU A 379 -32.37 3.34 -9.15
CA LEU A 379 -31.18 2.60 -9.57
C LEU A 379 -30.17 2.36 -8.43
N ASP A 380 -30.02 3.30 -7.51
CA ASP A 380 -29.14 3.17 -6.34
C ASP A 380 -29.53 1.98 -5.44
N LEU A 381 -30.84 1.69 -5.31
CA LEU A 381 -31.30 0.46 -4.63
C LEU A 381 -30.92 -0.80 -5.40
N HIS A 382 -31.07 -0.83 -6.72
CA HIS A 382 -30.63 -1.97 -7.54
C HIS A 382 -29.13 -2.19 -7.47
N LEU A 383 -28.37 -1.11 -7.36
CA LEU A 383 -26.92 -1.14 -7.19
C LEU A 383 -26.50 -1.43 -5.74
N GLY A 384 -27.39 -1.34 -4.75
CA GLY A 384 -27.05 -1.52 -3.34
C GLY A 384 -26.08 -0.45 -2.83
N VAL A 385 -26.23 0.79 -3.32
CA VAL A 385 -25.39 1.96 -2.98
C VAL A 385 -26.29 3.12 -2.55
N SER A 386 -25.73 4.12 -1.88
CA SER A 386 -26.46 5.36 -1.59
C SER A 386 -26.60 6.24 -2.84
N ALA A 387 -27.62 7.11 -2.85
CA ALA A 387 -27.78 8.11 -3.91
C ALA A 387 -26.53 8.98 -4.12
N GLY A 388 -25.81 9.32 -3.04
CA GLY A 388 -24.56 10.09 -3.10
C GLY A 388 -23.40 9.31 -3.73
N GLU A 389 -23.29 8.00 -3.47
CA GLU A 389 -22.32 7.13 -4.16
C GLU A 389 -22.65 7.00 -5.66
N LEU A 390 -23.93 6.84 -6.02
CA LEU A 390 -24.36 6.80 -7.41
C LEU A 390 -24.06 8.10 -8.16
N ASP A 391 -24.33 9.24 -7.54
CA ASP A 391 -23.98 10.56 -8.06
C ASP A 391 -22.46 10.72 -8.23
N TRP A 392 -21.68 10.23 -7.26
CA TRP A 392 -20.23 10.17 -7.38
C TRP A 392 -19.79 9.32 -8.58
N PHE A 393 -20.32 8.12 -8.76
CA PHE A 393 -19.95 7.25 -9.89
C PHE A 393 -20.19 7.94 -11.23
N ARG A 394 -21.38 8.54 -11.42
CA ARG A 394 -21.73 9.28 -12.64
C ARG A 394 -20.77 10.43 -12.94
N ARG A 395 -20.34 11.18 -11.92
CA ARG A 395 -19.35 12.26 -12.11
C ARG A 395 -17.95 11.75 -12.47
N HIS A 396 -17.66 10.48 -12.25
CA HIS A 396 -16.34 9.88 -12.47
C HIS A 396 -16.37 8.80 -13.57
N ASP A 397 -17.39 8.80 -14.42
CA ASP A 397 -17.59 7.79 -15.46
C ASP A 397 -16.35 7.57 -16.34
N THR A 398 -15.70 8.64 -16.79
CA THR A 398 -14.48 8.55 -17.60
C THR A 398 -13.32 7.89 -16.86
N ALA A 399 -13.14 8.21 -15.58
CA ALA A 399 -12.06 7.63 -14.78
C ALA A 399 -12.32 6.15 -14.46
N LEU A 400 -13.58 5.81 -14.21
CA LEU A 400 -14.01 4.43 -14.00
C LEU A 400 -13.90 3.58 -15.27
N ASP A 401 -14.20 4.16 -16.44
CA ASP A 401 -13.99 3.50 -17.73
C ASP A 401 -12.51 3.25 -18.00
N ALA A 402 -11.64 4.21 -17.71
CA ALA A 402 -10.19 4.02 -17.82
C ALA A 402 -9.69 2.90 -16.88
N MET A 403 -10.13 2.90 -15.62
CA MET A 403 -9.81 1.84 -14.67
C MET A 403 -10.29 0.48 -15.15
N LEU A 404 -11.52 0.39 -15.69
CA LEU A 404 -12.06 -0.85 -16.23
C LEU A 404 -11.24 -1.33 -17.42
N ALA A 405 -10.86 -0.46 -18.34
CA ALA A 405 -10.07 -0.82 -19.52
C ALA A 405 -8.73 -1.48 -19.15
N GLU A 406 -8.07 -1.02 -18.08
CA GLU A 406 -6.81 -1.59 -17.60
C GLU A 406 -6.95 -3.01 -17.04
N VAL A 407 -8.09 -3.32 -16.41
CA VAL A 407 -8.25 -4.58 -15.63
C VAL A 407 -9.24 -5.56 -16.25
N ILE A 408 -9.88 -5.23 -17.38
CA ILE A 408 -11.01 -6.01 -17.94
C ILE A 408 -10.63 -7.45 -18.30
N ASP A 409 -9.36 -7.67 -18.66
CA ASP A 409 -8.81 -8.96 -19.06
C ASP A 409 -8.06 -9.67 -17.92
N ASP A 410 -7.91 -9.00 -16.77
CA ASP A 410 -7.27 -9.59 -15.61
C ASP A 410 -8.09 -10.76 -15.07
N TYR A 411 -7.38 -11.70 -14.46
CA TYR A 411 -8.03 -12.73 -13.68
C TYR A 411 -8.68 -12.09 -12.46
N PRO A 412 -9.90 -12.50 -12.14
CA PRO A 412 -10.55 -11.95 -10.98
C PRO A 412 -9.99 -12.56 -9.70
N GLU A 413 -9.32 -11.72 -8.92
CA GLU A 413 -8.73 -12.14 -7.66
C GLU A 413 -9.75 -12.16 -6.51
N LEU A 414 -9.58 -13.11 -5.60
CA LEU A 414 -10.47 -13.37 -4.48
C LEU A 414 -10.13 -12.40 -3.33
N TRP A 415 -11.14 -11.80 -2.72
CA TRP A 415 -10.93 -10.95 -1.54
C TRP A 415 -11.24 -11.71 -0.25
N HIS A 416 -10.25 -11.78 0.65
CA HIS A 416 -10.44 -12.24 2.03
C HIS A 416 -10.43 -11.04 3.00
N GLN A 417 -11.33 -11.07 4.00
CA GLN A 417 -11.24 -10.14 5.13
C GLN A 417 -9.89 -10.36 5.83
N GLY A 418 -8.97 -9.41 5.66
CA GLY A 418 -7.64 -9.46 6.25
C GLY A 418 -6.48 -9.57 5.25
N GLU A 419 -6.76 -9.73 3.95
CA GLU A 419 -5.73 -9.69 2.90
C GLU A 419 -5.69 -8.33 2.21
N ARG A 420 -4.48 -7.87 1.82
CA ARG A 420 -4.27 -6.60 1.14
C ARG A 420 -4.81 -6.68 -0.29
N PRO A 421 -5.47 -5.63 -0.82
CA PRO A 421 -5.90 -5.61 -2.21
C PRO A 421 -4.67 -5.63 -3.13
N THR A 422 -4.68 -6.52 -4.10
CA THR A 422 -3.72 -6.63 -5.21
C THR A 422 -4.15 -5.75 -6.39
N THR A 423 -3.32 -5.69 -7.42
CA THR A 423 -3.65 -5.07 -8.72
C THR A 423 -4.90 -5.73 -9.33
N GLY A 424 -5.87 -4.93 -9.80
CA GLY A 424 -7.15 -5.43 -10.34
C GLY A 424 -8.32 -5.39 -9.35
N TRP A 425 -8.10 -4.98 -8.10
CA TRP A 425 -9.18 -4.85 -7.12
C TRP A 425 -10.14 -3.69 -7.44
N ILE A 426 -11.41 -4.02 -7.66
CA ILE A 426 -12.49 -3.05 -7.82
C ILE A 426 -13.39 -3.08 -6.57
N PRO A 427 -13.61 -1.94 -5.88
CA PRO A 427 -14.55 -1.88 -4.78
C PRO A 427 -15.93 -2.43 -5.20
N PRO A 428 -16.61 -3.25 -4.39
CA PRO A 428 -17.87 -3.90 -4.80
C PRO A 428 -18.91 -2.94 -5.38
N ALA A 429 -19.10 -1.77 -4.76
CA ALA A 429 -20.02 -0.73 -5.24
C ALA A 429 -19.64 -0.20 -6.63
N VAL A 430 -18.35 -0.01 -6.88
CA VAL A 430 -17.81 0.40 -8.19
C VAL A 430 -18.01 -0.72 -9.22
N GLY A 431 -17.77 -1.98 -8.84
CA GLY A 431 -17.99 -3.13 -9.71
C GLY A 431 -19.46 -3.29 -10.13
N ARG A 432 -20.41 -3.07 -9.22
CA ARG A 432 -21.85 -3.08 -9.56
C ARG A 432 -22.20 -2.01 -10.58
N TYR A 433 -21.69 -0.81 -10.35
CA TYR A 433 -21.93 0.31 -11.24
C TYR A 433 -21.31 0.10 -12.62
N LEU A 434 -20.04 -0.34 -12.68
CA LEU A 434 -19.33 -0.68 -13.91
C LEU A 434 -20.03 -1.79 -14.68
N GLY A 435 -20.44 -2.87 -14.00
CA GLY A 435 -21.20 -3.95 -14.60
C GLY A 435 -22.53 -3.48 -15.19
N TYR A 436 -23.30 -2.71 -14.42
CA TYR A 436 -24.55 -2.09 -14.89
C TYR A 436 -24.33 -1.25 -16.15
N ARG A 437 -23.32 -0.38 -16.14
CA ARG A 437 -22.99 0.50 -17.28
C ARG A 437 -22.56 -0.30 -18.51
N LEU A 438 -21.67 -1.27 -18.33
CA LEU A 438 -21.19 -2.11 -19.42
C LEU A 438 -22.35 -2.80 -20.15
N ILE A 439 -23.34 -3.33 -19.42
CA ILE A 439 -24.52 -3.96 -20.02
C ILE A 439 -25.50 -2.92 -20.58
N ALA A 440 -25.66 -1.76 -19.93
CA ALA A 440 -26.52 -0.68 -20.43
C ALA A 440 -26.03 -0.17 -21.80
N ASP A 441 -24.73 0.01 -21.95
CA ASP A 441 -24.08 0.47 -23.18
C ASP A 441 -24.17 -0.57 -24.31
N CYS A 442 -24.31 -1.85 -23.98
CA CYS A 442 -24.42 -2.94 -24.96
C CYS A 442 -25.88 -3.34 -25.27
N ARG A 443 -26.88 -2.68 -24.69
CA ARG A 443 -28.28 -3.16 -24.73
C ARG A 443 -28.82 -3.38 -26.14
N ASP A 444 -28.43 -2.53 -27.09
CA ASP A 444 -28.92 -2.60 -28.47
C ASP A 444 -28.21 -3.67 -29.32
N VAL A 445 -27.07 -4.19 -28.85
CA VAL A 445 -26.23 -5.16 -29.58
C VAL A 445 -26.23 -6.55 -28.95
N LEU A 446 -26.83 -6.70 -27.77
CA LEU A 446 -26.87 -7.98 -27.06
C LEU A 446 -27.92 -8.94 -27.69
N PRO A 447 -27.51 -10.15 -28.13
CA PRO A 447 -28.45 -11.16 -28.57
C PRO A 447 -29.40 -11.55 -27.43
N ARG A 448 -30.63 -11.95 -27.76
CA ARG A 448 -31.62 -12.42 -26.77
C ARG A 448 -31.22 -13.83 -26.26
N GLY A 449 -30.17 -13.91 -25.45
CA GLY A 449 -29.61 -15.12 -24.84
C GLY A 449 -28.42 -14.80 -23.91
N GLN A 450 -28.25 -15.53 -22.80
CA GLN A 450 -27.34 -15.15 -21.71
C GLN A 450 -25.85 -15.42 -21.97
N SER A 451 -25.46 -16.56 -22.54
CA SER A 451 -24.05 -16.94 -22.72
C SER A 451 -23.36 -16.10 -23.80
N ASP A 452 -24.03 -15.93 -24.93
CA ASP A 452 -23.49 -15.18 -26.07
C ASP A 452 -23.44 -13.67 -25.77
N GLY A 453 -24.26 -13.22 -24.82
CA GLY A 453 -24.33 -11.84 -24.39
C GLY A 453 -23.06 -11.35 -23.69
N VAL A 454 -22.42 -12.15 -22.85
CA VAL A 454 -21.19 -11.72 -22.14
C VAL A 454 -20.05 -11.45 -23.12
N THR A 455 -19.80 -12.40 -24.03
CA THR A 455 -18.76 -12.26 -25.06
C THR A 455 -19.07 -11.08 -26.00
N ALA A 456 -20.33 -10.91 -26.40
CA ALA A 456 -20.76 -9.80 -27.24
C ALA A 456 -20.58 -8.43 -26.54
N ALA A 457 -20.93 -8.34 -25.25
CA ALA A 457 -20.75 -7.13 -24.46
C ALA A 457 -19.27 -6.74 -24.34
N LEU A 458 -18.40 -7.68 -23.99
CA LEU A 458 -16.96 -7.42 -23.89
C LEU A 458 -16.36 -7.03 -25.23
N ALA A 459 -16.73 -7.72 -26.32
CA ALA A 459 -16.27 -7.35 -27.66
C ALA A 459 -16.74 -5.96 -28.08
N HIS A 460 -17.98 -5.58 -27.74
CA HIS A 460 -18.50 -4.23 -27.99
C HIS A 460 -17.74 -3.18 -27.17
N TYR A 461 -17.57 -3.40 -25.86
CA TYR A 461 -16.84 -2.50 -24.98
C TYR A 461 -15.38 -2.28 -25.43
N ARG A 462 -14.66 -3.34 -25.80
CA ARG A 462 -13.27 -3.25 -26.31
C ARG A 462 -13.19 -2.40 -27.58
N ARG A 463 -14.10 -2.59 -28.54
CA ARG A 463 -14.13 -1.77 -29.76
C ARG A 463 -14.35 -0.29 -29.47
N ARG A 464 -15.21 0.02 -28.49
CA ARG A 464 -15.48 1.40 -28.09
C ARG A 464 -14.32 2.04 -27.35
N SER A 465 -13.63 1.27 -26.50
CA SER A 465 -12.57 1.80 -25.63
C SER A 465 -11.26 2.11 -26.38
N VAL A 466 -11.09 1.52 -27.57
CA VAL A 466 -9.93 1.77 -28.46
C VAL A 466 -10.19 2.94 -29.43
N ALA A 467 -11.44 3.35 -29.61
CA ALA A 467 -11.87 4.44 -30.49
C ALA A 467 -11.99 5.76 -29.72
#